data_AF-A0A482WKA5-F1
#
_entry.id   AF-A0A482WKA5-F1
#
_cell.length_a   1.000
_cell.length_b   1.000
_cell.length_c   1.000
_cell.angle_alpha   90.00
_cell.angle_beta   90.00
_cell.angle_gamma   90.00
#
_symmetry.space_group_name_H-M   'P 1'
#
loop_
_entity.id
_entity.type
_entity.pdbx_description
1 polymer ?
#
loop_
_entity_poly.entity_id
_entity_poly.type
_entity_poly.pdbx_seq_one_letter_code
_entity_poly.pdbx_strand_id
1 'polypeptide(L)'
;MRRRPSAECPYCGEEDTAEHTVFMCHRWDGIRQRHLINAHKFNANQLVAAMLECRDTWEEFAHVIRTIVSQKLAEERALEN
;
A
#
# COMPACT_ATOMS: atom_id res chain seq x y z
N MET A 1 15.86 -7.17 -10.10
CA MET A 1 15.40 -6.34 -8.97
C MET A 1 16.45 -6.44 -7.88
N ARG A 2 17.29 -5.42 -7.71
CA ARG A 2 18.21 -5.39 -6.55
C ARG A 2 17.36 -4.93 -5.36
N ARG A 3 17.42 -5.65 -4.24
CA ARG A 3 16.83 -5.16 -2.99
C ARG A 3 17.67 -3.99 -2.50
N ARG A 4 17.02 -2.97 -1.94
CA ARG A 4 17.74 -1.92 -1.21
C ARG A 4 18.50 -2.54 -0.05
N PRO A 5 19.71 -2.04 0.27
CA PRO A 5 20.49 -2.55 1.40
C PRO A 5 19.81 -2.27 2.75
N SER A 6 19.05 -1.18 2.82
CA SER A 6 18.30 -0.79 4.02
C SER A 6 16.94 -1.48 4.06
N ALA A 7 16.55 -1.91 5.26
CA ALA A 7 15.20 -2.36 5.57
C ALA A 7 14.26 -1.19 5.89
N GLU A 8 14.71 0.06 5.77
CA GLU A 8 13.92 1.25 6.07
C GLU A 8 13.16 1.75 4.83
N CYS A 9 11.94 2.17 5.07
CA CYS A 9 11.06 2.82 4.12
C CYS A 9 11.66 4.18 3.76
N PRO A 10 11.93 4.46 2.47
CA PRO A 10 12.59 5.70 2.05
C PRO A 10 11.76 6.96 2.26
N TYR A 11 10.47 6.80 2.54
CA TYR A 11 9.54 7.92 2.68
C TYR A 11 9.38 8.37 4.13
N CYS A 12 9.60 7.47 5.10
CA CYS A 12 9.28 7.75 6.50
C CYS A 12 10.24 7.13 7.52
N GLY A 13 11.21 6.30 7.10
CA GLY A 13 12.22 5.70 7.98
C GLY A 13 11.76 4.48 8.80
N GLU A 14 10.47 4.13 8.76
CA GLU A 14 9.94 2.90 9.39
C GLU A 14 10.37 1.64 8.63
N GLU A 15 10.18 0.44 9.20
CA GLU A 15 10.51 -0.80 8.49
C GLU A 15 9.69 -0.98 7.19
N ASP A 16 10.39 -1.26 6.09
CA ASP A 16 9.83 -1.41 4.76
C ASP A 16 9.19 -2.78 4.54
N THR A 17 8.10 -3.03 5.26
CA THR A 17 7.27 -4.22 5.08
C THR A 17 6.13 -3.93 4.10
N ALA A 18 5.53 -4.99 3.55
CA ALA A 18 4.31 -4.87 2.76
C ALA A 18 3.15 -4.29 3.60
N GLU A 19 3.07 -4.67 4.88
CA GLU A 19 2.07 -4.14 5.82
C GLU A 19 2.26 -2.63 6.01
N HIS A 20 3.50 -2.20 6.27
CA HIS A 20 3.83 -0.79 6.39
C HIS A 20 3.48 -0.04 5.09
N THR A 21 3.99 -0.51 3.95
CA THR A 21 3.78 0.11 2.64
C THR A 21 2.30 0.30 2.33
N VAL A 22 1.47 -0.72 2.56
CA VAL A 22 0.05 -0.68 2.16
C VAL A 22 -0.80 0.08 3.20
N PHE A 23 -0.66 -0.23 4.49
CA PHE A 23 -1.62 0.18 5.50
C PHE A 23 -1.16 1.39 6.34
N MET A 24 0.14 1.62 6.48
CA MET A 24 0.67 2.55 7.51
C MET A 24 1.42 3.75 6.93
N CYS A 25 2.11 3.57 5.81
CA CYS A 25 3.02 4.58 5.28
C CYS A 25 2.27 5.83 4.83
N HIS A 26 2.54 6.98 5.46
CA HIS A 26 1.83 8.25 5.21
C HIS A 26 2.00 8.77 3.78
N ARG A 27 3.06 8.33 3.07
CA ARG A 27 3.27 8.61 1.64
C ARG A 27 2.03 8.29 0.79
N TRP A 28 1.27 7.28 1.18
CA TRP A 28 0.14 6.74 0.41
C TRP A 28 -1.24 7.15 0.95
N ASP A 29 -1.31 8.05 1.94
CA ASP A 29 -2.59 8.51 2.52
C ASP A 29 -3.52 9.08 1.45
N GLY A 30 -2.99 9.86 0.51
CA GLY A 30 -3.78 10.44 -0.58
C GLY A 30 -4.40 9.38 -1.50
N ILE A 31 -3.74 8.23 -1.72
CA ILE A 31 -4.31 7.13 -2.52
C ILE A 31 -5.40 6.43 -1.72
N ARG A 32 -5.15 6.13 -0.44
CA ARG A 32 -6.16 5.50 0.44
C ARG A 32 -7.41 6.36 0.56
N GLN A 33 -7.25 7.66 0.84
CA GLN A 33 -8.37 8.61 1.00
C GLN A 33 -9.18 8.80 -0.27
N ARG A 34 -8.56 8.74 -1.45
CA ARG A 34 -9.25 8.90 -2.74
C ARG A 34 -10.14 7.71 -3.09
N HIS A 35 -9.70 6.51 -2.73
CA HIS A 35 -10.33 5.26 -3.20
C HIS A 35 -11.12 4.52 -2.12
N LEU A 36 -10.96 4.86 -0.84
CA LEU A 36 -11.65 4.20 0.27
C LEU A 36 -12.44 5.22 1.09
N ILE A 37 -13.76 5.05 1.13
CA ILE A 37 -14.68 5.91 1.92
C ILE A 37 -14.26 5.96 3.40
N ASN A 38 -13.76 4.85 3.93
CA ASN A 38 -13.27 4.73 5.31
C ASN A 38 -11.77 4.43 5.35
N ALA A 39 -10.95 5.20 4.62
CA ALA A 39 -9.50 5.02 4.56
C ALA A 39 -8.80 4.88 5.93
N HIS A 40 -9.29 5.57 6.96
CA HIS A 40 -8.77 5.47 8.33
C HIS A 40 -8.98 4.09 9.00
N LYS A 41 -9.93 3.28 8.49
CA LYS A 41 -10.16 1.90 8.94
C LYS A 41 -9.38 0.88 8.11
N PHE A 42 -8.69 1.32 7.06
CA PHE A 42 -7.99 0.42 6.14
C PHE A 42 -6.81 -0.26 6.84
N ASN A 43 -6.94 -1.57 7.07
CA ASN A 43 -5.93 -2.43 7.68
C ASN A 43 -6.10 -3.87 7.20
N ALA A 44 -5.17 -4.76 7.59
CA ALA A 44 -5.18 -6.15 7.19
C ALA A 44 -6.47 -6.91 7.58
N ASN A 45 -7.05 -6.62 8.76
CA ASN A 45 -8.29 -7.27 9.19
C ASN A 45 -9.48 -6.84 8.33
N GLN A 46 -9.58 -5.55 7.98
CA GLN A 46 -10.63 -5.07 7.08
C GLN A 46 -10.44 -5.59 5.66
N LEU A 47 -9.20 -5.80 5.22
CA LEU A 47 -8.93 -6.45 3.95
C LEU A 47 -9.50 -7.88 3.92
N VAL A 48 -9.26 -8.66 4.97
CA VAL A 48 -9.81 -10.03 5.08
C VAL A 48 -11.34 -9.99 5.12
N ALA A 49 -11.94 -9.06 5.87
CA ALA A 49 -13.39 -8.90 5.90
C ALA A 49 -13.96 -8.57 4.50
N ALA A 50 -13.33 -7.63 3.78
CA ALA A 50 -13.72 -7.26 2.42
C ALA A 50 -13.62 -8.43 1.43
N MET A 51 -12.59 -9.27 1.55
CA MET A 51 -12.45 -10.49 0.74
C MET A 51 -13.61 -11.48 0.94
N LEU A 52 -14.18 -11.52 2.13
CA LEU A 52 -15.24 -12.46 2.51
C LEU A 52 -16.65 -11.89 2.29
N GLU A 53 -16.80 -10.56 2.27
CA GLU A 53 -18.10 -9.89 2.14
C GLU A 53 -18.65 -10.00 0.72
N CYS A 54 -17.97 -9.41 -0.27
CA CYS A 54 -18.36 -9.52 -1.67
C CYS A 54 -17.20 -9.16 -2.62
N ARG A 55 -17.39 -9.52 -3.89
CA ARG A 55 -16.39 -9.29 -4.94
C ARG A 55 -16.09 -7.79 -5.14
N ASP A 56 -17.11 -6.94 -5.10
CA ASP A 56 -16.95 -5.52 -5.39
C ASP A 56 -16.10 -4.83 -4.32
N THR A 57 -16.39 -5.09 -3.04
CA THR A 57 -15.59 -4.58 -1.91
C THR A 57 -14.14 -5.10 -1.98
N TRP A 58 -13.95 -6.37 -2.31
CA TRP A 58 -12.61 -6.92 -2.54
C TRP A 58 -11.88 -6.21 -3.69
N GLU A 59 -12.56 -5.98 -4.81
CA GLU A 59 -11.96 -5.34 -5.99
C GLU A 59 -11.50 -3.90 -5.73
N GLU A 60 -12.25 -3.14 -4.92
CA GLU A 60 -11.86 -1.81 -4.46
C GLU A 60 -10.56 -1.85 -3.64
N PHE A 61 -10.48 -2.73 -2.64
CA PHE A 61 -9.27 -2.89 -1.82
C PHE A 61 -8.08 -3.36 -2.66
N ALA A 62 -8.30 -4.35 -3.53
CA ALA A 62 -7.26 -4.88 -4.39
C ALA A 62 -6.75 -3.82 -5.39
N HIS A 63 -7.63 -2.94 -5.88
CA HIS A 63 -7.24 -1.80 -6.70
C HIS A 63 -6.30 -0.86 -5.94
N VAL A 64 -6.62 -0.48 -4.70
CA VAL A 64 -5.76 0.40 -3.89
C VAL A 64 -4.39 -0.22 -3.65
N ILE A 65 -4.34 -1.50 -3.26
CA ILE A 65 -3.08 -2.22 -3.00
C ILE A 65 -2.23 -2.26 -4.27
N ARG A 66 -2.82 -2.61 -5.42
CA ARG A 66 -2.11 -2.64 -6.71
C ARG A 66 -1.58 -1.27 -7.08
N THR A 67 -2.35 -0.21 -6.90
CA THR A 67 -1.93 1.16 -7.22
C THR A 67 -0.73 1.58 -6.37
N ILE A 68 -0.78 1.38 -5.05
CA ILE A 68 0.31 1.69 -4.12
C ILE A 68 1.59 0.93 -4.49
N VAL A 69 1.50 -0.39 -4.62
CA VAL A 69 2.67 -1.24 -4.90
C VAL A 69 3.25 -0.92 -6.27
N SER A 70 2.41 -0.70 -7.29
CA SER A 70 2.87 -0.39 -8.64
C SER A 70 3.59 0.96 -8.69
N GLN A 71 3.06 1.97 -7.97
CA GLN A 71 3.68 3.28 -7.90
C GLN A 71 5.01 3.25 -7.13
N LYS A 72 5.06 2.56 -5.98
CA LYS A 72 6.31 2.35 -5.25
C LYS A 72 7.38 1.69 -6.11
N LEU A 73 7.04 0.61 -6.80
CA LEU A 73 7.98 -0.08 -7.71
C LEU A 73 8.45 0.80 -8.86
N ALA A 74 7.60 1.70 -9.38
CA ALA A 74 8.00 2.67 -10.39
C ALA A 74 8.96 3.72 -9.83
N GLU A 75 8.69 4.26 -8.64
CA GLU A 75 9.56 5.21 -7.94
C GLU A 75 10.92 4.57 -7.58
N GLU A 76 10.92 3.30 -7.14
CA GLU A 76 12.16 2.56 -6.87
C GLU A 76 13.00 2.32 -8.13
N ARG A 77 12.38 1.90 -9.24
CA ARG A 77 13.07 1.73 -10.52
C ARG A 77 13.64 3.04 -11.07
N ALA A 78 12.95 4.16 -10.87
CA ALA A 78 13.42 5.47 -11.31
C ALA A 78 14.67 5.93 -10.56
N LEU A 79 14.88 5.46 -9.32
CA LEU A 79 16.07 5.77 -8.51
C LEU A 79 17.27 4.85 -8.80
N GLU A 80 17.08 3.78 -9.59
CA GLU A 80 18.13 2.84 -9.98
C GLU A 80 18.86 3.23 -11.29
N ASN A 81 18.33 4.21 -12.05
CA ASN A 81 18.89 4.72 -13.31
C ASN A 81 19.51 6.11 -13.13
#